data_AF-A0A1M3QYI4-F1
#
_entry.id   AF-A0A1M3QYI4-F1
#
_cell.length_a   1.000
_cell.length_b   1.000
_cell.length_c   1.000
_cell.angle_alpha   90.00
_cell.angle_beta   90.00
_cell.angle_gamma   90.00
#
_symmetry.space_group_name_H-M   'P 1'
#
loop_
_entity.id
_entity.type
_entity.pdbx_description
1 polymer ?
#
loop_
_entity_poly.entity_id
_entity_poly.type
_entity_poly.pdbx_seq_one_letter_code
_entity_poly.pdbx_strand_id
1 'polypeptide(L)'
;MTAFYCSFFFFLYFCKVKNLISIFFLTIYLFSTTEAVELLKLPVVFQHYHEHKMLDKDMTFLAFLDMHYMHGSPHDADYDRDMQLPFKTCAHPIIAIASYVAPVPISIAVPKVFYVEKKQHLIYNTIGYSFNYHSSVWQPPRAC
;
A
#
# COMPACT_ATOMS: atom_id res chain seq x y z
N MET A 1 -21.78 -32.71 -23.05
CA MET A 1 -21.46 -31.34 -23.51
C MET A 1 -22.03 -30.25 -22.59
N THR A 2 -23.25 -30.39 -22.06
CA THR A 2 -23.90 -29.40 -21.16
C THR A 2 -23.16 -29.05 -19.86
N ALA A 3 -22.49 -30.01 -19.21
CA ALA A 3 -21.74 -29.76 -17.97
C ALA A 3 -20.48 -28.88 -18.14
N PHE A 4 -19.82 -28.97 -19.31
CA PHE A 4 -18.65 -28.15 -19.63
C PHE A 4 -19.03 -26.69 -19.91
N TYR A 5 -20.15 -26.46 -20.62
CA TYR A 5 -20.68 -25.11 -20.83
C TYR A 5 -21.11 -24.48 -19.49
N CYS A 6 -21.77 -25.22 -18.62
CA CYS A 6 -22.18 -24.73 -17.29
C CYS A 6 -20.97 -24.32 -16.43
N SER A 7 -19.91 -25.13 -16.40
CA SER A 7 -18.67 -24.80 -15.67
C SER A 7 -17.94 -23.58 -16.28
N PHE A 8 -17.92 -23.44 -17.60
CA PHE A 8 -17.29 -22.30 -18.28
C PHE A 8 -18.03 -20.99 -18.04
N PHE A 9 -19.37 -20.98 -18.12
CA PHE A 9 -20.19 -19.82 -17.78
C PHE A 9 -20.07 -19.43 -16.30
N PHE A 10 -20.03 -20.41 -15.39
CA PHE A 10 -19.81 -20.16 -13.97
C PHE A 10 -18.44 -19.55 -13.70
N PHE A 11 -17.38 -20.03 -14.37
CA PHE A 11 -16.03 -19.48 -14.25
C PHE A 11 -15.92 -18.04 -14.79
N LEU A 12 -16.51 -17.76 -15.95
CA LEU A 12 -16.57 -16.40 -16.50
C LEU A 12 -17.37 -15.44 -15.61
N TYR A 13 -18.51 -15.90 -15.08
CA TYR A 13 -19.33 -15.13 -14.15
C TYR A 13 -18.56 -14.83 -12.86
N PHE A 14 -17.92 -15.83 -12.26
CA PHE A 14 -17.11 -15.67 -11.06
C PHE A 14 -15.92 -14.71 -11.27
N CYS A 15 -15.25 -14.80 -12.43
CA CYS A 15 -14.15 -13.90 -12.77
C CYS A 15 -14.64 -12.44 -12.94
N LYS A 16 -15.82 -12.25 -13.53
CA LYS A 16 -16.45 -10.93 -13.68
C LYS A 16 -16.91 -10.36 -12.34
N VAL A 17 -17.48 -11.16 -11.46
CA VAL A 17 -17.88 -10.76 -10.10
C VAL A 17 -16.66 -10.35 -9.26
N LYS A 18 -15.55 -11.10 -9.33
CA LYS A 18 -14.29 -10.71 -8.67
C LYS A 18 -13.79 -9.34 -9.12
N ASN A 19 -13.84 -9.08 -10.43
CA ASN A 19 -13.40 -7.80 -10.99
C ASN A 19 -14.33 -6.65 -10.57
N LEU A 20 -15.66 -6.86 -10.55
CA LEU A 20 -16.62 -5.86 -10.08
C LEU A 20 -16.41 -5.50 -8.60
N ILE A 21 -16.21 -6.51 -7.75
CA ILE A 21 -15.93 -6.29 -6.32
C ILE A 21 -14.64 -5.50 -6.15
N SER A 22 -13.58 -5.84 -6.90
CA SER A 22 -12.32 -5.10 -6.86
C SER A 22 -12.49 -3.65 -7.31
N ILE A 23 -13.24 -3.40 -8.40
CA ILE A 23 -13.51 -2.04 -8.89
C ILE A 23 -14.31 -1.24 -7.86
N PHE A 24 -15.30 -1.86 -7.23
CA PHE A 24 -16.10 -1.23 -6.18
C PHE A 24 -15.24 -0.79 -4.99
N PHE A 25 -14.42 -1.70 -4.44
CA PHE A 25 -13.52 -1.36 -3.33
C PHE A 25 -12.46 -0.34 -3.73
N LEU A 26 -11.90 -0.43 -4.95
CA LEU A 26 -10.96 0.56 -5.46
C LEU A 26 -11.61 1.95 -5.60
N THR A 27 -12.86 2.00 -6.03
CA THR A 27 -13.62 3.24 -6.15
C THR A 27 -13.83 3.85 -4.76
N ILE A 28 -14.35 3.07 -3.80
CA ILE A 28 -14.51 3.56 -2.41
C ILE A 28 -13.18 4.04 -1.85
N TYR A 29 -12.10 3.30 -2.06
CA TYR A 29 -10.77 3.69 -1.61
C TYR A 29 -10.32 5.02 -2.23
N LEU A 30 -10.48 5.19 -3.54
CA LEU A 30 -10.12 6.43 -4.23
C LEU A 30 -10.92 7.62 -3.70
N PHE A 31 -12.24 7.49 -3.54
CA PHE A 31 -13.08 8.55 -2.98
C PHE A 31 -12.81 8.82 -1.49
N SER A 32 -12.37 7.82 -0.73
CA SER A 32 -12.07 7.95 0.70
C SER A 32 -10.68 8.52 0.99
N THR A 33 -9.72 8.36 0.07
CA THR A 33 -8.31 8.73 0.30
C THR A 33 -7.85 9.90 -0.55
N THR A 34 -8.69 10.39 -1.46
CA THR A 34 -8.40 11.54 -2.31
C THR A 34 -9.56 12.52 -2.27
N GLU A 35 -9.33 13.74 -2.72
CA GLU A 35 -10.36 14.77 -2.87
C GLU A 35 -11.32 14.50 -4.05
N ALA A 36 -11.36 13.26 -4.60
CA ALA A 36 -12.30 12.88 -5.65
C ALA A 36 -13.77 13.02 -5.23
N VAL A 37 -14.06 13.04 -3.92
CA VAL A 37 -15.39 13.33 -3.38
C VAL A 37 -15.91 14.72 -3.79
N GLU A 38 -15.03 15.68 -4.03
CA GLU A 38 -15.39 17.01 -4.53
C GLU A 38 -16.04 16.94 -5.92
N LEU A 39 -15.76 15.90 -6.73
CA LEU A 39 -16.42 15.69 -8.02
C LEU A 39 -17.93 15.43 -7.88
N LEU A 40 -18.40 15.01 -6.71
CA LEU A 40 -19.84 14.88 -6.44
C LEU A 40 -20.55 16.24 -6.39
N LYS A 41 -19.81 17.35 -6.25
CA LYS A 41 -20.34 18.72 -6.29
C LYS A 41 -20.44 19.29 -7.72
N LEU A 42 -20.09 18.52 -8.76
CA LEU A 42 -20.25 18.96 -10.16
C LEU A 42 -21.65 19.49 -10.52
N PRO A 43 -22.77 18.92 -10.01
CA PRO A 43 -24.09 19.49 -10.26
C PRO A 43 -24.22 20.94 -9.77
N VAL A 44 -23.57 21.29 -8.65
CA VAL A 44 -23.58 22.66 -8.10
C VAL A 44 -22.84 23.63 -9.04
N VAL A 45 -21.73 23.19 -9.64
CA VAL A 45 -20.98 23.97 -10.64
C VAL A 45 -21.89 24.35 -11.82
N PHE A 46 -22.63 23.38 -12.37
CA PHE A 46 -23.52 23.65 -13.49
C PHE A 46 -24.71 24.53 -13.10
N GLN A 47 -25.26 24.35 -11.90
CA GLN A 47 -26.34 25.19 -11.40
C GLN A 47 -25.87 26.65 -11.25
N HIS A 48 -24.72 26.88 -10.63
CA HIS A 48 -24.19 28.22 -10.42
C HIS A 48 -23.71 28.87 -11.74
N TYR A 49 -23.13 28.09 -12.65
CA TYR A 49 -22.87 28.55 -14.03
C TYR A 49 -24.16 29.04 -14.71
N HIS A 50 -25.27 28.30 -14.55
CA HIS A 50 -26.56 28.70 -15.10
C HIS A 50 -27.06 30.01 -14.47
N GLU A 51 -26.90 30.19 -13.16
CA GLU A 51 -27.24 31.44 -12.45
C GLU A 51 -26.49 32.63 -13.09
N HIS A 52 -25.17 32.53 -13.29
CA HIS A 52 -24.40 33.56 -13.99
C HIS A 52 -24.81 33.73 -15.46
N LYS A 53 -25.12 32.64 -16.16
CA LYS A 53 -25.55 32.70 -17.57
C LYS A 53 -26.90 33.39 -17.75
N MET A 54 -27.76 33.37 -16.73
CA MET A 54 -29.04 34.08 -16.73
C MET A 54 -28.84 35.58 -16.49
N LEU A 55 -27.85 35.96 -15.67
CA LEU A 55 -27.51 37.37 -15.40
C LEU A 55 -26.71 37.99 -16.55
N ASP A 56 -25.76 37.23 -17.11
CA ASP A 56 -24.91 37.60 -18.24
C ASP A 56 -25.01 36.55 -19.35
N LYS A 57 -25.69 36.92 -20.44
CA LYS A 57 -25.90 36.04 -21.59
C LYS A 57 -24.61 35.70 -22.34
N ASP A 58 -23.56 36.50 -22.21
CA ASP A 58 -22.28 36.28 -22.89
C ASP A 58 -21.32 35.42 -22.04
N MET A 59 -21.68 35.12 -20.79
CA MET A 59 -20.89 34.29 -19.89
C MET A 59 -20.59 32.90 -20.50
N THR A 60 -19.31 32.60 -20.70
CA THR A 60 -18.88 31.25 -21.12
C THR A 60 -18.55 30.40 -19.91
N PHE A 61 -18.62 29.08 -20.05
CA PHE A 61 -18.27 28.18 -18.96
C PHE A 61 -16.81 28.33 -18.52
N LEU A 62 -15.89 28.55 -19.46
CA LEU A 62 -14.48 28.80 -19.13
C LEU A 62 -14.29 30.12 -18.39
N ALA A 63 -14.97 31.19 -18.79
CA ALA A 63 -14.92 32.47 -18.09
C ALA A 63 -15.48 32.36 -16.66
N PHE A 64 -16.54 31.57 -16.47
CA PHE A 64 -17.08 31.26 -15.14
C PHE A 64 -16.04 30.53 -14.26
N LEU A 65 -15.37 29.50 -14.79
CA LEU A 65 -14.33 28.79 -14.05
C LEU A 65 -13.13 29.70 -13.74
N ASP A 66 -12.71 30.53 -14.69
CA ASP A 66 -11.61 31.47 -14.52
C ASP A 66 -11.89 32.49 -13.41
N MET A 67 -13.08 33.10 -13.43
CA MET A 67 -13.55 34.00 -12.37
C MET A 67 -13.49 33.34 -10.99
N HIS A 68 -13.99 32.12 -10.85
CA HIS A 68 -14.12 31.47 -9.55
C HIS A 68 -12.85 30.75 -9.08
N TYR A 69 -11.94 30.34 -9.96
CA TYR A 69 -10.77 29.54 -9.54
C TYR A 69 -9.44 30.27 -9.69
N MET A 70 -9.30 31.23 -10.61
CA MET A 70 -8.01 31.90 -10.86
C MET A 70 -7.85 33.23 -10.11
N HIS A 71 -8.94 33.82 -9.63
CA HIS A 71 -8.95 35.16 -9.02
C HIS A 71 -9.14 35.15 -7.49
N GLY A 72 -8.99 33.98 -6.85
CA GLY A 72 -9.21 33.81 -5.42
C GLY A 72 -10.70 33.72 -5.06
N SER A 73 -11.03 34.13 -3.83
CA SER A 73 -12.40 34.11 -3.30
C SER A 73 -12.68 35.41 -2.53
N PRO A 74 -12.99 36.52 -3.22
CA PRO A 74 -13.31 37.78 -2.57
C PRO A 74 -14.56 37.64 -1.70
N HIS A 75 -14.56 38.23 -0.50
CA HIS A 75 -15.71 38.16 0.40
C HIS A 75 -16.76 39.21 0.00
N ASP A 76 -17.53 38.89 -1.03
CA ASP A 76 -18.63 39.69 -1.55
C ASP A 76 -19.99 39.02 -1.29
N ALA A 77 -21.04 39.51 -1.96
CA ALA A 77 -22.40 39.01 -1.77
C ALA A 77 -22.60 37.56 -2.25
N ASP A 78 -21.74 37.05 -3.13
CA ASP A 78 -21.82 35.68 -3.67
C ASP A 78 -20.88 34.71 -2.93
N TYR A 79 -20.06 35.21 -1.99
CA TYR A 79 -19.05 34.41 -1.31
C TYR A 79 -19.57 33.10 -0.70
N ASP A 80 -20.72 33.12 -0.01
CA ASP A 80 -21.29 31.91 0.60
C ASP A 80 -21.76 30.90 -0.45
N ARG A 81 -22.10 31.38 -1.65
CA ARG A 81 -22.45 30.54 -2.79
C ARG A 81 -21.19 29.97 -3.44
N ASP A 82 -20.17 30.80 -3.62
CA ASP A 82 -18.85 30.41 -4.12
C ASP A 82 -18.25 29.28 -3.29
N MET A 83 -18.35 29.37 -1.96
CA MET A 83 -17.78 28.36 -1.05
C MET A 83 -18.42 26.97 -1.16
N GLN A 84 -19.57 26.85 -1.86
CA GLN A 84 -20.22 25.58 -2.16
C GLN A 84 -19.63 24.89 -3.40
N LEU A 85 -18.88 25.60 -4.23
CA LEU A 85 -18.19 25.03 -5.37
C LEU A 85 -17.10 24.04 -4.92
N PRO A 86 -16.80 23.02 -5.74
CA PRO A 86 -15.78 22.06 -5.41
C PRO A 86 -14.42 22.72 -5.22
N PHE A 87 -13.62 22.18 -4.31
CA PHE A 87 -12.26 22.63 -4.00
C PHE A 87 -12.14 24.05 -3.39
N LYS A 88 -13.25 24.67 -2.97
CA LYS A 88 -13.23 25.98 -2.29
C LYS A 88 -13.04 25.90 -0.78
N THR A 89 -13.47 24.79 -0.17
CA THR A 89 -13.37 24.55 1.28
C THR A 89 -12.72 23.20 1.55
N CYS A 90 -11.87 23.14 2.57
CA CYS A 90 -11.24 21.89 3.01
C CYS A 90 -12.22 21.15 3.95
N ALA A 91 -13.25 20.52 3.37
CA ALA A 91 -14.38 19.97 4.12
C ALA A 91 -14.10 18.59 4.76
N HIS A 92 -13.01 17.91 4.39
CA HIS A 92 -12.76 16.52 4.79
C HIS A 92 -11.51 16.39 5.68
N PRO A 93 -11.63 16.57 7.00
CA PRO A 93 -10.50 16.46 7.93
C PRO A 93 -9.87 15.05 7.95
N ILE A 94 -10.56 14.04 7.45
CA ILE A 94 -10.07 12.65 7.38
C ILE A 94 -8.98 12.49 6.31
N ILE A 95 -9.06 13.24 5.20
CA ILE A 95 -8.12 13.14 4.06
C ILE A 95 -6.79 13.83 4.41
N ALA A 96 -6.82 14.90 5.20
CA ALA A 96 -5.62 15.62 5.65
C ALA A 96 -4.68 14.78 6.53
N ILE A 97 -5.17 13.72 7.19
CA ILE A 97 -4.39 12.87 8.10
C ILE A 97 -3.61 11.79 7.32
N ALA A 98 -3.97 11.52 6.06
CA ALA A 98 -3.21 10.66 5.16
C ALA A 98 -2.03 11.42 4.51
N SER A 99 -1.29 12.19 5.31
CA SER A 99 0.03 12.68 4.89
C SER A 99 0.89 11.46 4.59
N TYR A 100 1.32 11.32 3.34
CA TYR A 100 2.22 10.27 2.88
C TYR A 100 3.49 10.26 3.73
N VAL A 101 3.56 9.34 4.71
CA VAL A 101 4.79 9.05 5.43
C VAL A 101 5.60 8.12 4.53
N ALA A 102 6.65 8.66 3.90
CA ALA A 102 7.59 7.85 3.15
C ALA A 102 8.12 6.72 4.07
N PRO A 103 8.13 5.45 3.62
CA PRO A 103 8.60 4.36 4.44
C PRO A 103 10.08 4.59 4.79
N VAL A 104 10.35 4.84 6.07
CA VAL A 104 11.73 4.92 6.59
C VAL A 104 12.32 3.51 6.47
N PRO A 105 13.53 3.35 5.88
CA PRO A 105 14.17 2.05 5.82
C PRO A 105 14.42 1.54 7.24
N ILE A 106 13.75 0.45 7.61
CA ILE A 106 13.96 -0.23 8.90
C ILE A 106 15.32 -0.94 8.83
N SER A 107 16.34 -0.38 9.48
CA SER A 107 17.62 -1.08 9.67
C SER A 107 17.48 -2.07 10.83
N ILE A 108 17.22 -3.34 10.53
CA ILE A 108 17.29 -4.41 11.52
C ILE A 108 18.77 -4.67 11.81
N ALA A 109 19.27 -4.15 12.92
CA ALA A 109 20.60 -4.49 13.41
C ALA A 109 20.56 -5.93 13.93
N VAL A 110 20.99 -6.88 13.12
CA VAL A 110 21.20 -8.26 13.56
C VAL A 110 22.31 -8.23 14.63
N PRO A 111 22.04 -8.64 15.88
CA PRO A 111 23.10 -8.68 16.88
C PRO A 111 24.16 -9.67 16.40
N LYS A 112 25.43 -9.23 16.38
CA LYS A 112 26.55 -10.14 16.14
C LYS A 112 26.59 -11.15 17.27
N VAL A 113 26.11 -12.36 17.02
CA VAL A 113 26.21 -13.47 17.96
C VAL A 113 27.68 -13.87 18.01
N PHE A 114 28.36 -13.55 19.10
CA PHE A 114 29.71 -14.03 19.34
C PHE A 114 29.59 -15.47 19.85
N TYR A 115 29.88 -16.45 18.98
CA TYR A 115 30.09 -17.82 19.42
C TYR A 115 31.42 -17.87 20.16
N VAL A 116 31.38 -17.91 21.50
CA VAL A 116 32.54 -18.32 22.28
C VAL A 116 32.63 -19.83 22.13
N GLU A 117 33.50 -20.28 21.22
CA GLU A 117 33.86 -21.69 21.12
C GLU A 117 34.48 -22.10 22.46
N LYS A 118 33.67 -22.75 23.29
CA LYS A 118 34.14 -23.29 24.56
C LYS A 118 34.97 -24.53 24.22
N LYS A 119 36.28 -24.35 24.00
CA LYS A 119 37.23 -25.46 23.90
C LYS A 119 37.20 -26.23 25.21
N GLN A 120 36.37 -27.27 25.28
CA GLN A 120 36.43 -28.24 26.36
C GLN A 120 37.73 -29.01 26.17
N HIS A 121 38.72 -28.76 27.04
CA HIS A 121 39.86 -29.65 27.16
C HIS A 121 39.33 -31.00 27.66
N LEU A 122 39.33 -32.00 26.78
CA LEU A 122 39.10 -33.39 27.14
C LEU A 122 40.21 -33.82 28.10
N ILE A 123 39.92 -33.81 29.41
CA ILE A 123 40.79 -34.43 30.40
C ILE A 123 40.53 -35.94 30.32
N TYR A 124 41.39 -36.66 29.60
CA TYR A 124 41.42 -38.12 29.64
C TYR A 124 42.34 -38.56 30.77
N ASN A 125 41.84 -39.45 31.63
CA ASN A 125 42.62 -40.04 32.72
C ASN A 125 43.62 -41.06 32.14
N THR A 126 44.89 -40.69 32.03
CA THR A 126 45.97 -41.55 31.49
C THR A 126 46.49 -42.58 32.48
N ILE A 127 46.02 -42.60 33.72
CA ILE A 127 46.64 -43.37 34.80
C ILE A 127 46.42 -44.90 34.65
N GLY A 128 45.52 -45.33 33.75
CA GLY A 128 45.21 -46.76 33.54
C GLY A 128 45.77 -47.40 32.26
N TYR A 129 46.40 -46.66 31.35
CA TYR A 129 46.83 -47.20 30.05
C TYR A 129 48.34 -47.43 29.99
N SER A 130 48.77 -48.68 30.19
CA SER A 130 50.13 -49.14 29.89
C SER A 130 50.31 -49.24 28.38
N PHE A 131 50.99 -48.29 27.73
CA PHE A 131 51.26 -48.23 26.27
C PHE A 131 52.19 -49.34 25.73
N ASN A 132 52.13 -50.56 26.28
CA ASN A 132 53.00 -51.69 25.86
C ASN A 132 52.34 -52.66 24.87
N TYR A 133 51.12 -52.38 24.38
CA TYR A 133 50.39 -53.27 23.46
C TYR A 133 50.58 -52.94 21.96
N HIS A 134 51.28 -51.86 21.61
CA HIS A 134 51.42 -51.45 20.20
C HIS A 134 52.48 -52.21 19.40
N SER A 135 53.37 -53.00 20.03
CA SER A 135 54.39 -53.79 19.32
C SER A 135 53.94 -55.20 18.93
N SER A 136 52.75 -55.63 19.36
CA SER A 136 52.22 -56.98 19.10
C SER A 136 51.12 -57.03 18.02
N VAL A 137 50.58 -55.90 17.58
CA VAL A 137 49.46 -55.86 16.62
C VAL A 137 49.92 -56.13 15.17
N TRP A 138 51.18 -55.84 14.83
CA TRP A 138 51.69 -55.98 13.46
C TRP A 138 53.01 -56.74 13.40
N GLN A 139 53.00 -58.04 13.73
CA GLN A 139 54.14 -58.92 13.44
C GLN A 139 53.94 -59.64 12.10
N PRO A 140 54.90 -59.59 11.16
CA PRO A 140 54.83 -60.35 9.92
C PRO A 140 54.90 -61.87 10.18
N PRO A 141 54.36 -62.72 9.28
CA PRO A 141 54.38 -64.17 9.45
C PRO A 141 55.81 -64.69 9.50
N ARG A 142 56.11 -65.54 10.49
CA ARG A 142 57.43 -66.16 10.62
C ARG A 142 57.46 -67.42 9.74
N ALA A 143 58.43 -67.48 8.82
CA ALA A 143 58.69 -68.69 8.04
C ALA A 143 59.33 -69.76 8.95
N CYS A 144 58.95 -71.02 8.74
CA CYS A 144 59.41 -72.20 9.47
C CYS A 144 60.90 -72.49 9.23
#